data_AF-A0AAD9UZD8-F1
#
_entry.id   AF-A0AAD9UZD8-F1
#
_cell.length_a   1.000
_cell.length_b   1.000
_cell.length_c   1.000
_cell.angle_alpha   90.00
_cell.angle_beta   90.00
_cell.angle_gamma   90.00
#
_symmetry.space_group_name_H-M   'P 1'
#
loop_
_entity.id
_entity.type
_entity.pdbx_description
1 polymer ?
#
loop_
_entity_poly.entity_id
_entity_poly.type
_entity_poly.pdbx_seq_one_letter_code
_entity_poly.pdbx_strand_id
1 'polypeptide(L)'
;MDCGKKDLGTSSNVKSKKNRCYITKLSNEILLYICTYIDAKSATKLSQTCKRLRDGVILSDPLWRERLRRDLELDLRIKRPFKSFYEIYRLVSMSRKVAKIYLSERFYSSGKYGYLPGWLWTWVILNTSAPELPLWIKNHREAFLRVKVSELPLGRIQRVWNLAAGDFSGVREARNERGTIYYSWSDVHKVFFAKNGGLRELTIHSLKRCSRAKRHLERSYAHLTNPEQMTNQHQSGQRCITVLPQEFFPPTYGLGNFFRPL
;
A
#
# COMPACT_ATOMS: atom_id res chain seq x y z
N MET A 1 10.83 15.33 83.25
CA MET A 1 10.15 16.45 82.58
C MET A 1 10.13 16.15 81.10
N ASP A 2 8.92 16.12 80.59
CA ASP A 2 8.56 15.85 79.21
C ASP A 2 8.92 17.03 78.28
N CYS A 3 8.77 16.77 76.97
CA CYS A 3 8.75 17.71 75.83
C CYS A 3 10.12 18.18 75.26
N GLY A 4 10.46 17.93 73.99
CA GLY A 4 9.74 17.21 72.95
C GLY A 4 10.33 17.43 71.54
N LYS A 5 10.03 16.46 70.66
CA LYS A 5 9.92 16.51 69.17
C LYS A 5 11.21 16.86 68.39
N LYS A 6 11.58 16.25 67.26
CA LYS A 6 10.98 15.35 66.24
C LYS A 6 12.14 15.15 65.21
N ASP A 7 12.38 14.05 64.50
CA ASP A 7 11.62 13.37 63.44
C ASP A 7 12.46 12.14 63.01
N LEU A 8 11.90 10.92 62.98
CA LEU A 8 11.42 10.22 61.77
C LEU A 8 12.48 9.94 60.68
N GLY A 9 12.76 8.65 60.49
CA GLY A 9 12.90 8.10 59.13
C GLY A 9 14.20 7.39 58.79
N THR A 10 14.47 6.21 59.35
CA THR A 10 15.37 5.24 58.70
C THR A 10 14.54 4.40 57.73
N SER A 11 14.18 5.01 56.60
CA SER A 11 13.57 4.30 55.47
C SER A 11 14.59 3.36 54.84
N SER A 12 14.24 2.09 54.81
CA SER A 12 14.93 1.01 54.10
C SER A 12 15.26 1.42 52.66
N ASN A 13 16.55 1.44 52.36
CA ASN A 13 17.08 1.77 51.05
C ASN A 13 16.98 0.53 50.14
N VAL A 14 15.74 0.11 49.82
CA VAL A 14 15.49 -0.87 48.75
C VAL A 14 15.61 -0.10 47.44
N LYS A 15 16.85 0.03 46.94
CA LYS A 15 17.09 0.40 45.54
C LYS A 15 16.51 -0.70 44.66
N SER A 16 15.23 -0.58 44.32
CA SER A 16 14.63 -1.41 43.28
C SER A 16 15.44 -1.13 42.00
N LYS A 17 16.25 -2.11 41.60
CA LYS A 17 16.83 -2.14 40.27
C LYS A 17 15.66 -2.12 39.31
N LYS A 18 15.34 -0.93 38.78
CA LYS A 18 14.43 -0.76 37.65
C LYS A 18 15.01 -1.66 36.55
N ASN A 19 14.44 -2.85 36.39
CA ASN A 19 14.78 -3.75 35.30
C ASN A 19 14.41 -3.02 34.01
N ARG A 20 15.35 -2.24 33.46
CA ARG A 20 15.20 -1.61 32.16
C ARG A 20 15.25 -2.75 31.15
N CYS A 21 14.08 -3.31 30.86
CA CYS A 21 13.89 -4.23 29.75
C CYS A 21 14.05 -3.42 28.47
N TYR A 22 15.25 -3.44 27.91
CA TYR A 22 15.50 -2.82 26.61
C TYR A 22 14.96 -3.77 25.55
N ILE A 23 14.07 -3.28 24.69
CA ILE A 23 13.52 -4.04 23.55
C ILE A 23 14.64 -4.68 22.70
N THR A 24 15.82 -4.06 22.64
CA THR A 24 17.01 -4.56 21.95
C THR A 24 17.64 -5.81 22.57
N LYS A 25 17.26 -6.20 23.80
CA LYS A 25 17.70 -7.43 24.46
C LYS A 25 16.81 -8.63 24.14
N LEU A 26 15.63 -8.39 23.56
CA LEU A 26 14.73 -9.47 23.13
C LEU A 26 15.36 -10.24 21.97
N SER A 27 15.02 -11.53 21.86
CA SER A 27 15.44 -12.36 20.72
C SER A 27 14.87 -11.84 19.41
N ASN A 28 15.44 -12.23 18.28
CA ASN A 28 14.97 -11.78 16.97
C ASN A 28 13.55 -12.28 16.67
N GLU A 29 13.18 -13.45 17.18
CA GLU A 29 11.86 -14.06 17.05
C GLU A 29 10.81 -13.24 17.81
N ILE A 30 11.12 -12.83 19.04
CA ILE A 30 10.23 -11.98 19.85
C ILE A 30 10.09 -10.60 19.21
N LEU A 31 11.20 -10.02 18.73
CA LEU A 31 11.17 -8.74 18.00
C LEU A 31 10.32 -8.84 16.75
N LEU A 32 10.46 -9.92 15.97
CA LEU A 32 9.67 -10.19 14.78
C LEU A 32 8.18 -10.31 15.11
N TYR A 33 7.85 -11.09 16.15
CA TYR A 33 6.49 -11.27 16.63
C TYR A 33 5.86 -9.93 17.04
N ILE A 34 6.54 -9.12 17.85
CA ILE A 34 6.07 -7.77 18.20
C ILE A 34 5.85 -6.94 16.92
N CYS A 35 6.81 -7.01 16.00
CA CYS A 35 6.75 -6.27 14.75
C CYS A 35 5.62 -6.74 13.81
N THR A 36 5.04 -7.93 13.98
CA THR A 36 3.84 -8.33 13.21
C THR A 36 2.56 -7.66 13.72
N TYR A 37 2.49 -7.22 14.98
CA TYR A 37 1.28 -6.62 15.57
C TYR A 37 1.17 -5.10 15.43
N ILE A 38 2.28 -4.40 15.23
CA ILE A 38 2.25 -2.93 15.03
C ILE A 38 1.82 -2.57 13.59
N ASP A 39 1.66 -1.32 13.21
CA ASP A 39 1.47 -0.95 11.80
C ASP A 39 2.83 -0.79 11.07
N ALA A 40 2.84 -0.85 9.74
CA ALA A 40 4.09 -0.79 8.96
C ALA A 40 4.84 0.54 9.10
N LYS A 41 4.14 1.65 9.35
CA LYS A 41 4.75 2.96 9.58
C LYS A 41 5.45 2.96 10.93
N SER A 42 4.83 2.42 11.98
CA SER A 42 5.45 2.24 13.30
C SER A 42 6.63 1.27 13.26
N ALA A 43 6.54 0.16 12.53
CA ALA A 43 7.67 -0.75 12.32
C ALA A 43 8.86 -0.06 11.64
N THR A 44 8.60 0.73 10.59
CA THR A 44 9.64 1.50 9.90
C THR A 44 10.25 2.59 10.80
N LYS A 45 9.47 3.22 11.68
CA LYS A 45 10.02 4.15 12.69
C LYS A 45 10.88 3.42 13.71
N LEU A 46 10.44 2.26 14.19
CA LEU A 46 11.22 1.44 15.13
C LEU A 46 12.58 1.07 14.53
N SER A 47 12.63 0.78 13.23
CA SER A 47 13.87 0.44 12.53
C SER A 47 14.87 1.60 12.41
N GLN A 48 14.45 2.84 12.69
CA GLN A 48 15.32 4.02 12.68
C GLN A 48 16.03 4.24 14.02
N THR A 49 15.59 3.57 15.09
CA THR A 49 16.09 3.82 16.45
C THR A 49 17.49 3.27 16.70
N CYS A 50 17.83 2.09 16.18
CA CYS A 50 19.17 1.52 16.30
C CYS A 50 19.44 0.48 15.20
N LYS A 51 20.73 0.14 15.00
CA LYS A 51 21.17 -0.83 13.98
C LYS A 51 20.50 -2.20 14.14
N ARG A 52 20.40 -2.73 15.37
CA ARG A 52 19.75 -4.03 15.62
C ARG A 52 18.30 -4.04 15.16
N LEU A 53 17.56 -2.97 15.45
CA LEU A 53 16.16 -2.85 15.04
C LEU A 53 16.02 -2.57 13.54
N ARG A 54 16.99 -1.87 12.94
CA ARG A 54 17.07 -1.76 11.48
C ARG A 54 17.17 -3.13 10.82
N ASP A 55 18.13 -3.93 11.26
CA ASP A 55 18.42 -5.23 10.68
C ASP A 55 17.26 -6.22 10.95
N GLY A 56 16.76 -6.24 12.19
CA GLY A 56 15.64 -7.11 12.58
C GLY A 56 14.30 -6.76 11.94
N VAL A 57 14.09 -5.50 11.54
CA VAL A 57 12.83 -5.06 10.92
C VAL A 57 12.96 -4.97 9.41
N ILE A 58 13.85 -4.14 8.87
CA ILE A 58 13.91 -3.86 7.42
C ILE A 58 14.40 -5.06 6.62
N LEU A 59 15.34 -5.84 7.16
CA LEU A 59 15.91 -6.99 6.47
C LEU A 59 15.12 -8.29 6.72
N SER A 60 14.04 -8.23 7.52
CA SER A 60 13.20 -9.39 7.80
C SER A 60 12.22 -9.66 6.65
N ASP A 61 12.63 -10.49 5.70
CA ASP A 61 11.76 -10.96 4.63
C ASP A 61 10.46 -11.61 5.14
N PRO A 62 10.46 -12.46 6.21
CA PRO A 62 9.23 -13.01 6.75
C PRO A 62 8.23 -11.94 7.21
N LEU A 63 8.72 -10.88 7.88
CA LEU A 63 7.87 -9.76 8.30
C LEU A 63 7.19 -9.10 7.11
N TRP A 64 7.97 -8.71 6.10
CA TRP A 64 7.45 -7.94 4.99
C TRP A 64 6.62 -8.78 4.01
N ARG A 65 6.90 -10.09 3.91
CA ARG A 65 6.02 -11.02 3.18
C ARG A 65 4.65 -11.12 3.86
N GLU A 66 4.63 -11.26 5.17
CA GLU A 66 3.37 -11.28 5.94
C GLU A 66 2.61 -9.96 5.82
N ARG A 67 3.32 -8.82 5.79
CA ARG A 67 2.72 -7.50 5.56
C ARG A 67 2.14 -7.33 4.17
N LEU A 68 2.84 -7.80 3.13
CA LEU A 68 2.31 -7.81 1.77
C LEU A 68 0.99 -8.59 1.71
N ARG A 69 0.94 -9.76 2.36
CA ARG A 69 -0.26 -10.59 2.44
C ARG A 69 -1.40 -9.90 3.19
N ARG A 70 -1.13 -9.37 4.38
CA ARG A 70 -2.17 -8.84 5.28
C ARG A 70 -2.63 -7.43 4.91
N ASP A 71 -1.70 -6.53 4.64
CA ASP A 71 -2.01 -5.12 4.42
C ASP A 71 -2.35 -4.84 2.95
N LEU A 72 -1.84 -5.67 2.02
CA LEU A 72 -1.94 -5.46 0.58
C LEU A 72 -2.57 -6.63 -0.18
N GLU A 73 -3.06 -7.67 0.49
CA GLU A 73 -3.65 -8.87 -0.14
C GLU A 73 -2.74 -9.53 -1.19
N LEU A 74 -1.42 -9.41 -0.99
CA LEU A 74 -0.42 -9.84 -1.95
C LEU A 74 0.45 -10.97 -1.38
N ASP A 75 0.08 -12.21 -1.68
CA ASP A 75 0.84 -13.40 -1.27
C ASP A 75 1.99 -13.70 -2.25
N LEU A 76 3.13 -13.02 -2.05
CA LEU A 76 4.33 -13.24 -2.85
C LEU A 76 5.21 -14.34 -2.27
N ARG A 77 5.40 -15.41 -3.05
CA ARG A 77 6.42 -16.45 -2.75
C ARG A 77 7.82 -16.08 -3.24
N ILE A 78 7.92 -15.11 -4.14
CA ILE A 78 9.16 -14.71 -4.79
C ILE A 78 9.33 -13.19 -4.72
N LYS A 79 10.57 -12.74 -4.51
CA LYS A 79 10.91 -11.31 -4.47
C LYS A 79 11.68 -10.81 -5.69
N ARG A 80 12.28 -11.69 -6.49
CA ARG A 80 13.12 -11.27 -7.63
C ARG A 80 12.27 -10.51 -8.67
N PRO A 81 12.79 -9.42 -9.26
CA PRO A 81 14.19 -8.96 -9.19
C PRO A 81 14.51 -7.98 -8.04
N PHE A 82 13.61 -7.78 -7.08
CA PHE A 82 13.83 -6.88 -5.94
C PHE A 82 14.74 -7.52 -4.88
N LYS A 83 15.41 -6.66 -4.08
CA LYS A 83 16.38 -7.12 -3.07
C LYS A 83 15.71 -7.72 -1.83
N SER A 84 14.54 -7.20 -1.45
CA SER A 84 13.79 -7.62 -0.26
C SER A 84 12.29 -7.48 -0.46
N PHE A 85 11.50 -8.21 0.34
CA PHE A 85 10.05 -7.99 0.38
C PHE A 85 9.68 -6.60 0.92
N TYR A 86 10.54 -6.00 1.77
CA TYR A 86 10.38 -4.60 2.20
C TYR A 86 10.36 -3.64 1.01
N GLU A 87 11.28 -3.82 0.06
CA GLU A 87 11.35 -2.97 -1.13
C GLU A 87 10.05 -3.05 -1.94
N ILE A 88 9.51 -4.26 -2.12
CA ILE A 88 8.24 -4.48 -2.81
C ILE A 88 7.10 -3.82 -2.02
N TYR A 89 7.01 -4.05 -0.71
CA TYR A 89 5.99 -3.45 0.15
C TYR A 89 5.98 -1.92 0.04
N ARG A 90 7.16 -1.29 0.12
CA ARG A 90 7.31 0.16 -0.03
C ARG A 90 6.77 0.64 -1.38
N LEU A 91 7.18 -0.01 -2.46
CA LEU A 91 6.81 0.41 -3.82
C LEU A 91 5.32 0.17 -4.11
N VAL A 92 4.75 -0.95 -3.70
CA VAL A 92 3.30 -1.20 -3.85
C VAL A 92 2.48 -0.20 -3.02
N SER A 93 2.93 0.10 -1.81
CA SER A 93 2.28 1.14 -0.98
C SER A 93 2.33 2.52 -1.65
N MET A 94 3.47 2.88 -2.25
CA MET A 94 3.60 4.11 -3.05
C MET A 94 2.65 4.10 -4.25
N SER A 95 2.58 3.00 -5.00
CA SER A 95 1.72 2.93 -6.18
C SER A 95 0.23 3.03 -5.84
N ARG A 96 -0.22 2.46 -4.72
CA ARG A 96 -1.61 2.61 -4.26
C ARG A 96 -1.95 4.06 -3.91
N LYS A 97 -1.05 4.76 -3.22
CA LYS A 97 -1.23 6.19 -2.93
C LYS A 97 -1.27 7.03 -4.19
N VAL A 98 -0.34 6.80 -5.12
CA VAL A 98 -0.32 7.50 -6.41
C VAL A 98 -1.60 7.21 -7.20
N ALA A 99 -2.00 5.94 -7.31
CA ALA A 99 -3.24 5.56 -7.97
C ALA A 99 -4.45 6.26 -7.35
N LYS A 100 -4.54 6.30 -6.01
CA LYS A 100 -5.59 7.06 -5.32
C LYS A 100 -5.59 8.53 -5.74
N ILE A 101 -4.45 9.22 -5.74
CA ILE A 101 -4.34 10.63 -6.17
C ILE A 101 -4.77 10.83 -7.63
N TYR A 102 -4.34 9.95 -8.54
CA TYR A 102 -4.77 9.97 -9.95
C TYR A 102 -6.29 9.77 -10.10
N LEU A 103 -6.88 8.95 -9.22
CA LEU A 103 -8.31 8.67 -9.21
C LEU A 103 -9.13 9.73 -8.44
N SER A 104 -8.54 10.43 -7.47
CA SER A 104 -9.26 11.31 -6.54
C SER A 104 -9.04 12.81 -6.75
N GLU A 105 -7.85 13.25 -7.20
CA GLU A 105 -7.44 14.65 -7.00
C GLU A 105 -6.97 15.40 -8.25
N ARG A 106 -6.53 14.74 -9.32
CA ARG A 106 -5.68 15.43 -10.33
C ARG A 106 -6.18 15.56 -11.78
N PHE A 107 -7.39 15.14 -12.15
CA PHE A 107 -7.78 15.08 -13.58
C PHE A 107 -9.16 15.67 -13.92
N TYR A 108 -9.65 16.62 -13.12
CA TYR A 108 -10.94 17.27 -13.37
C TYR A 108 -10.91 18.39 -14.41
N SER A 109 -9.75 18.73 -14.98
CA SER A 109 -9.63 19.87 -15.91
C SER A 109 -9.70 19.53 -17.40
N SER A 110 -9.76 18.25 -17.82
CA SER A 110 -9.63 17.93 -19.27
C SER A 110 -10.34 16.66 -19.77
N GLY A 111 -11.46 16.25 -19.17
CA GLY A 111 -12.29 15.15 -19.72
C GLY A 111 -11.65 13.74 -19.69
N LYS A 112 -10.49 13.58 -19.03
CA LYS A 112 -9.80 12.30 -18.84
C LYS A 112 -10.11 11.70 -17.46
N TYR A 113 -11.41 11.51 -17.19
CA TYR A 113 -11.92 10.95 -15.94
C TYR A 113 -11.33 9.57 -15.63
N GLY A 114 -10.98 9.31 -14.35
CA GLY A 114 -10.67 7.98 -13.82
C GLY A 114 -9.51 7.27 -14.51
N TYR A 115 -8.56 8.00 -15.09
CA TYR A 115 -7.54 7.40 -15.95
C TYR A 115 -6.20 7.23 -15.23
N LEU A 116 -5.76 5.98 -15.08
CA LEU A 116 -4.40 5.66 -14.62
C LEU A 116 -3.41 5.72 -15.81
N PRO A 117 -2.25 6.38 -15.66
CA PRO A 117 -1.19 6.36 -16.66
C PRO A 117 -0.74 4.93 -17.00
N GLY A 118 -0.32 4.72 -18.25
CA GLY A 118 0.11 3.39 -18.73
C GLY A 118 1.18 2.72 -17.88
N TRP A 119 2.11 3.50 -17.33
CA TRP A 119 3.17 2.98 -16.46
C TRP A 119 2.64 2.53 -15.09
N LEU A 120 1.59 3.17 -14.57
CA LEU A 120 1.01 2.90 -13.26
C LEU A 120 0.19 1.62 -13.27
N TRP A 121 -0.41 1.27 -14.41
CA TRP A 121 -1.04 -0.02 -14.63
C TRP A 121 -0.11 -1.18 -14.29
N THR A 122 1.17 -1.08 -14.63
CA THR A 122 2.21 -2.08 -14.27
C THR A 122 2.31 -2.35 -12.78
N TRP A 123 1.92 -1.41 -11.92
CA TRP A 123 1.88 -1.62 -10.48
C TRP A 123 0.53 -2.11 -10.00
N VAL A 124 -0.56 -1.70 -10.66
CA VAL A 124 -1.89 -2.20 -10.34
C VAL A 124 -2.02 -3.69 -10.67
N ILE A 125 -1.35 -4.19 -11.71
CA ILE A 125 -1.37 -5.63 -12.06
C ILE A 125 -0.72 -6.54 -11.00
N LEU A 126 0.08 -6.00 -10.08
CA LEU A 126 0.54 -6.78 -8.94
C LEU A 126 -0.59 -6.97 -7.93
N ASN A 127 -1.57 -6.07 -7.88
CA ASN A 127 -2.74 -6.30 -7.05
C ASN A 127 -3.61 -7.38 -7.71
N THR A 128 -4.12 -8.29 -6.90
CA THR A 128 -5.09 -9.31 -7.29
C THR A 128 -6.47 -8.71 -7.55
N SER A 129 -6.70 -7.47 -7.11
CA SER A 129 -7.96 -6.75 -7.14
C SER A 129 -7.83 -5.38 -7.81
N ALA A 130 -8.95 -4.88 -8.32
CA ALA A 130 -9.06 -3.53 -8.87
C ALA A 130 -8.68 -2.48 -7.81
N PRO A 131 -8.14 -1.31 -8.22
CA PRO A 131 -7.89 -0.22 -7.28
C PRO A 131 -9.18 0.16 -6.54
N GLU A 132 -9.05 0.44 -5.24
CA GLU A 132 -10.16 1.00 -4.48
C GLU A 132 -10.61 2.33 -5.06
N LEU A 133 -11.87 2.37 -5.48
CA LEU A 133 -12.51 3.56 -5.99
C LEU A 133 -12.94 4.49 -4.84
N PRO A 134 -12.69 5.80 -4.95
CA PRO A 134 -13.33 6.80 -4.10
C PRO A 134 -14.87 6.63 -4.09
N LEU A 135 -15.50 6.86 -2.94
CA LEU A 135 -16.95 6.70 -2.75
C LEU A 135 -17.77 7.49 -3.78
N TRP A 136 -17.33 8.71 -4.12
CA TRP A 136 -18.02 9.54 -5.12
C TRP A 136 -17.97 8.94 -6.54
N ILE A 137 -16.93 8.18 -6.91
CA ILE A 137 -16.87 7.43 -8.18
C ILE A 137 -17.82 6.23 -8.13
N LYS A 138 -17.81 5.49 -7.01
CA LYS A 138 -18.71 4.35 -6.82
C LYS A 138 -20.18 4.78 -6.98
N ASN A 139 -20.50 5.95 -6.46
CA ASN A 139 -21.85 6.51 -6.46
C ASN A 139 -22.12 7.44 -7.66
N HIS A 140 -21.22 7.51 -8.64
CA HIS A 140 -21.39 8.40 -9.79
C HIS A 140 -22.59 7.98 -10.65
N ARG A 141 -23.37 8.94 -11.16
CA ARG A 141 -24.58 8.64 -11.95
C ARG A 141 -24.25 7.92 -13.26
N GLU A 142 -23.16 8.30 -13.91
CA GLU A 142 -22.67 7.65 -15.13
C GLU A 142 -22.05 6.27 -14.83
N ALA A 143 -22.71 5.20 -15.26
CA ALA A 143 -22.21 3.83 -15.13
C ALA A 143 -20.85 3.62 -15.83
N PHE A 144 -20.56 4.39 -16.89
CA PHE A 144 -19.30 4.31 -17.63
C PHE A 144 -18.06 4.66 -16.79
N LEU A 145 -18.18 5.58 -15.82
CA LEU A 145 -17.05 5.91 -14.93
C LEU A 145 -16.73 4.78 -13.95
N ARG A 146 -17.73 3.98 -13.57
CA ARG A 146 -17.50 2.75 -12.80
C ARG A 146 -16.72 1.73 -13.63
N VAL A 147 -17.21 1.43 -14.84
CA VAL A 147 -16.61 0.47 -15.79
C VAL A 147 -15.17 0.82 -16.14
N LYS A 148 -14.86 2.10 -16.40
CA LYS A 148 -13.54 2.55 -16.85
C LYS A 148 -12.41 2.30 -15.84
N VAL A 149 -12.74 2.18 -14.56
CA VAL A 149 -11.77 1.94 -13.48
C VAL A 149 -11.89 0.53 -12.90
N SER A 150 -13.08 -0.06 -12.95
CA SER A 150 -13.31 -1.44 -12.52
C SER A 150 -12.94 -2.48 -13.58
N GLU A 151 -12.78 -2.09 -14.84
CA GLU A 151 -12.47 -3.00 -15.95
C GLU A 151 -11.25 -2.55 -16.76
N LEU A 152 -10.67 -3.49 -17.49
CA LEU A 152 -9.42 -3.36 -18.21
C LEU A 152 -9.68 -3.24 -19.72
N PRO A 153 -9.34 -2.11 -20.36
CA PRO A 153 -9.50 -1.99 -21.80
C PRO A 153 -8.50 -2.88 -22.54
N LEU A 154 -8.94 -3.55 -23.61
CA LEU A 154 -8.15 -4.51 -24.39
C LEU A 154 -6.78 -3.96 -24.82
N GLY A 155 -6.73 -2.71 -25.29
CA GLY A 155 -5.46 -2.07 -25.69
C GLY A 155 -4.47 -1.90 -24.54
N ARG A 156 -4.92 -1.82 -23.28
CA ARG A 156 -4.04 -1.85 -22.10
C ARG A 156 -3.62 -3.27 -21.79
N ILE A 157 -4.55 -4.21 -21.90
CA ILE A 157 -4.26 -5.61 -21.64
C ILE A 157 -3.15 -6.11 -22.58
N GLN A 158 -3.28 -5.82 -23.87
CA GLN A 158 -2.28 -6.12 -24.89
C GLN A 158 -0.91 -5.55 -24.53
N ARG A 159 -0.84 -4.27 -24.13
CA ARG A 159 0.43 -3.64 -23.77
C ARG A 159 1.06 -4.19 -22.50
N VAL A 160 0.24 -4.47 -21.49
CA VAL A 160 0.72 -4.80 -20.13
C VAL A 160 0.98 -6.29 -19.97
N TRP A 161 0.13 -7.15 -20.53
CA TRP A 161 0.20 -8.60 -20.38
C TRP A 161 0.55 -9.34 -21.66
N ASN A 162 0.66 -8.65 -22.81
CA ASN A 162 0.91 -9.29 -24.11
C ASN A 162 -0.14 -10.36 -24.45
N LEU A 163 -1.39 -10.10 -24.07
CA LEU A 163 -2.54 -10.92 -24.42
C LEU A 163 -3.24 -10.31 -25.64
N ALA A 164 -3.41 -11.09 -26.70
CA ALA A 164 -4.10 -10.72 -27.92
C ALA A 164 -5.62 -10.82 -27.75
N ALA A 165 -6.38 -10.20 -28.66
CA ALA A 165 -7.85 -10.29 -28.63
C ALA A 165 -8.34 -11.75 -28.69
N GLY A 166 -7.67 -12.59 -29.48
CA GLY A 166 -8.00 -14.02 -29.59
C GLY A 166 -7.80 -14.82 -28.30
N ASP A 167 -6.97 -14.35 -27.37
CA ASP A 167 -6.79 -15.00 -26.06
C ASP A 167 -8.05 -14.89 -25.19
N PHE A 168 -8.98 -13.98 -25.52
CA PHE A 168 -10.23 -13.74 -24.80
C PHE A 168 -11.45 -14.40 -25.45
N SER A 169 -11.25 -15.36 -26.35
CA SER A 169 -12.36 -16.10 -26.97
C SER A 169 -13.26 -16.75 -25.91
N GLY A 170 -14.57 -16.48 -25.98
CA GLY A 170 -15.55 -16.99 -25.01
C GLY A 170 -15.59 -16.25 -23.67
N VAL A 171 -14.79 -15.20 -23.48
CA VAL A 171 -14.83 -14.35 -22.29
C VAL A 171 -15.85 -13.23 -22.49
N ARG A 172 -16.66 -12.96 -21.45
CA ARG A 172 -17.61 -11.84 -21.48
C ARG A 172 -16.86 -10.51 -21.59
N GLU A 173 -17.19 -9.74 -22.61
CA GLU A 173 -16.69 -8.39 -22.81
C GLU A 173 -17.77 -7.34 -22.56
N ALA A 174 -17.33 -6.18 -22.07
CA ALA A 174 -18.13 -4.96 -22.07
C ALA A 174 -17.61 -4.04 -23.17
N ARG A 175 -18.52 -3.31 -23.83
CA ARG A 175 -18.17 -2.32 -24.85
C ARG A 175 -18.73 -0.97 -24.47
N ASN A 176 -17.95 0.08 -24.71
CA ASN A 176 -18.46 1.45 -24.67
C ASN A 176 -19.05 1.86 -26.03
N GLU A 177 -19.71 3.01 -26.06
CA GLU A 177 -20.31 3.60 -27.27
C GLU A 177 -19.30 3.83 -28.41
N ARG A 178 -18.01 3.94 -28.08
CA ARG A 178 -16.91 4.10 -29.03
C ARG A 178 -16.32 2.76 -29.51
N GLY A 179 -16.94 1.64 -29.15
CA GLY A 179 -16.48 0.29 -29.51
C GLY A 179 -15.22 -0.19 -28.77
N THR A 180 -14.77 0.51 -27.73
CA THR A 180 -13.65 0.03 -26.90
C THR A 180 -14.10 -1.16 -26.08
N ILE A 181 -13.34 -2.25 -26.16
CA ILE A 181 -13.58 -3.51 -25.46
C ILE A 181 -12.92 -3.47 -24.07
N TYR A 182 -13.65 -3.90 -23.06
CA TYR A 182 -13.24 -4.02 -21.66
C TYR A 182 -13.46 -5.44 -21.15
N TYR A 183 -12.57 -5.89 -20.29
CA TYR A 183 -12.67 -7.18 -19.59
C TYR A 183 -12.55 -6.99 -18.07
N SER A 184 -13.19 -7.87 -17.31
CA SER A 184 -13.05 -7.88 -15.85
C SER A 184 -11.61 -8.25 -15.43
N TRP A 185 -11.17 -7.76 -14.27
CA TRP A 185 -9.86 -8.13 -13.71
C TRP A 185 -9.70 -9.64 -13.54
N SER A 186 -10.75 -10.31 -13.04
CA SER A 186 -10.74 -11.76 -12.85
C SER A 186 -10.53 -12.50 -14.15
N ASP A 187 -11.17 -12.07 -15.24
CA ASP A 187 -11.07 -12.78 -16.52
C ASP A 187 -9.72 -12.54 -17.18
N VAL A 188 -9.18 -11.31 -17.09
CA VAL A 188 -7.81 -11.03 -17.53
C VAL A 188 -6.79 -11.88 -16.79
N HIS A 189 -6.94 -12.02 -15.48
CA HIS A 189 -6.08 -12.91 -14.71
C HIS A 189 -6.23 -14.36 -15.15
N LYS A 190 -7.45 -14.90 -15.30
CA LYS A 190 -7.69 -16.27 -15.78
C LYS A 190 -7.05 -16.54 -17.14
N VAL A 191 -7.24 -15.65 -18.11
CA VAL A 191 -6.64 -15.75 -19.45
C VAL A 191 -5.12 -15.69 -19.36
N PHE A 192 -4.58 -14.79 -18.53
CA PHE A 192 -3.14 -14.75 -18.29
C PHE A 192 -2.60 -16.06 -17.71
N PHE A 193 -3.26 -16.60 -16.68
CA PHE A 193 -2.88 -17.86 -16.03
C PHE A 193 -2.84 -19.01 -17.04
N ALA A 194 -3.87 -19.13 -17.87
CA ALA A 194 -3.95 -20.15 -18.91
C ALA A 194 -2.80 -20.05 -19.92
N LYS A 195 -2.44 -18.83 -20.34
CA LYS A 195 -1.39 -18.61 -21.35
C LYS A 195 0.03 -18.77 -20.81
N ASN A 196 0.29 -18.34 -19.57
CA ASN A 196 1.65 -18.17 -19.05
C ASN A 196 2.06 -19.18 -17.97
N GLY A 197 1.25 -20.22 -17.71
CA GLY A 197 1.68 -21.37 -16.90
C GLY A 197 1.48 -21.26 -15.39
N GLY A 198 0.74 -20.24 -14.90
CA GLY A 198 0.30 -20.17 -13.51
C GLY A 198 0.72 -18.91 -12.74
N LEU A 199 0.51 -18.95 -11.41
CA LEU A 199 0.69 -17.81 -10.49
C LEU A 199 2.14 -17.39 -10.35
N ARG A 200 3.06 -18.35 -10.37
CA ARG A 200 4.47 -18.07 -10.19
C ARG A 200 5.01 -17.27 -11.37
N GLU A 201 4.69 -17.68 -12.60
CA GLU A 201 5.12 -17.06 -13.84
C GLU A 201 4.51 -15.67 -13.99
N LEU A 202 3.21 -15.51 -13.66
CA LEU A 202 2.56 -14.20 -13.54
C LEU A 202 3.29 -13.30 -12.56
N THR A 203 3.61 -13.81 -11.38
CA THR A 203 4.32 -13.03 -10.36
C THR A 203 5.70 -12.60 -10.84
N ILE A 204 6.47 -13.50 -11.47
CA ILE A 204 7.79 -13.16 -12.05
C ILE A 204 7.64 -12.08 -13.12
N HIS A 205 6.69 -12.25 -14.04
CA HIS A 205 6.47 -11.33 -15.14
C HIS A 205 6.09 -9.94 -14.61
N SER A 206 5.13 -9.86 -13.69
CA SER A 206 4.68 -8.60 -13.08
C SER A 206 5.82 -7.92 -12.31
N LEU A 207 6.54 -8.64 -11.45
CA LEU A 207 7.66 -8.07 -10.69
C LEU A 207 8.79 -7.55 -11.61
N LYS A 208 9.11 -8.25 -12.71
CA LYS A 208 10.08 -7.76 -13.70
C LYS A 208 9.65 -6.43 -14.32
N ARG A 209 8.37 -6.29 -14.69
CA ARG A 209 7.87 -5.02 -15.25
C ARG A 209 7.82 -3.91 -14.20
N CYS A 210 7.40 -4.20 -12.98
CA CYS A 210 7.44 -3.25 -11.86
C CYS A 210 8.85 -2.73 -11.62
N SER A 211 9.85 -3.61 -11.63
CA SER A 211 11.26 -3.23 -11.48
C SER A 211 11.70 -2.22 -12.54
N ARG A 212 11.29 -2.41 -13.81
CA ARG A 212 11.56 -1.46 -14.90
C ARG A 212 10.85 -0.11 -14.70
N ALA A 213 9.65 -0.12 -14.11
CA ALA A 213 8.86 1.09 -13.83
C ALA A 213 9.20 1.78 -12.49
N LYS A 214 10.11 1.23 -11.69
CA LYS A 214 10.45 1.70 -10.32
C LYS A 214 10.81 3.18 -10.27
N ARG A 215 11.77 3.62 -11.09
CA ARG A 215 12.25 5.01 -11.07
C ARG A 215 11.13 6.01 -11.40
N HIS A 216 10.22 5.63 -12.29
CA HIS A 216 9.10 6.48 -12.66
C HIS A 216 8.13 6.63 -11.49
N LEU A 217 7.79 5.52 -10.82
CA LEU A 217 6.95 5.55 -9.62
C LEU A 217 7.56 6.41 -8.50
N GLU A 218 8.84 6.23 -8.18
CA GLU A 218 9.51 6.98 -7.12
C GLU A 218 9.51 8.49 -7.40
N ARG A 219 9.77 8.89 -8.66
CA ARG A 219 9.70 10.30 -9.08
C ARG A 219 8.28 10.86 -9.00
N SER A 220 7.30 10.14 -9.53
CA SER A 220 5.90 10.57 -9.49
C SER A 220 5.38 10.68 -8.06
N TYR A 221 5.73 9.72 -7.19
CA TYR A 221 5.37 9.77 -5.77
C TYR A 221 5.92 11.04 -5.11
N ALA A 222 7.23 11.30 -5.24
CA ALA A 222 7.85 12.50 -4.68
C ALA A 222 7.17 13.80 -5.15
N HIS A 223 6.90 13.91 -6.45
CA HIS A 223 6.23 15.07 -7.04
C HIS A 223 4.76 15.23 -6.58
N LEU A 224 4.06 14.12 -6.35
CA LEU A 224 2.63 14.13 -6.01
C LEU A 224 2.37 14.33 -4.51
N THR A 225 3.30 13.93 -3.65
CA THR A 225 3.11 13.95 -2.19
C THR A 225 3.92 15.03 -1.47
N ASN A 226 4.83 15.74 -2.14
CA ASN A 226 5.57 16.86 -1.55
C ASN A 226 4.95 18.21 -1.98
N PRO A 227 4.37 18.98 -1.05
CA PRO A 227 3.73 20.25 -1.37
C PRO A 227 4.71 21.35 -1.84
N GLU A 228 5.98 21.31 -1.42
CA GLU A 228 7.00 22.31 -1.76
C GLU A 228 7.40 22.33 -3.25
N GLN A 229 7.16 21.25 -3.99
CA GLN A 229 7.42 21.20 -5.44
C GLN A 229 6.20 21.59 -6.28
N MET A 230 5.01 21.73 -5.68
CA MET A 230 3.80 22.15 -6.39
C MET A 230 3.74 23.67 -6.64
N THR A 231 4.50 24.47 -5.89
CA THR A 231 4.52 25.93 -5.99
C THR A 231 5.30 26.47 -7.20
N ASN A 232 6.17 25.67 -7.82
CA ASN A 232 7.07 26.16 -8.89
C ASN A 232 6.65 25.82 -10.34
N GLN A 233 5.49 25.18 -10.56
CA GLN A 233 4.99 24.89 -11.92
C GLN A 233 3.62 25.48 -12.26
N HIS A 234 2.94 26.14 -11.32
CA HIS A 234 1.61 26.72 -11.53
C HIS A 234 1.56 28.24 -11.30
N GLN A 235 2.55 28.98 -11.80
CA GLN A 235 2.48 30.45 -11.93
C GLN A 235 1.87 30.95 -13.25
N SER A 236 1.29 30.08 -14.08
CA SER A 236 0.43 30.53 -15.19
C SER A 236 -1.00 30.04 -14.98
N GLY A 237 -1.82 30.89 -14.34
CA GLY A 237 -3.28 30.74 -14.30
C GLY A 237 -3.87 30.29 -12.96
N GLN A 238 -3.47 30.89 -11.83
CA GLN A 238 -4.23 30.78 -10.58
C GLN A 238 -5.45 31.72 -10.61
N ARG A 239 -6.65 31.15 -10.44
CA ARG A 239 -7.63 31.73 -9.51
C ARG A 239 -7.70 30.78 -8.31
N CYS A 240 -7.14 31.26 -7.21
CA CYS A 240 -7.26 30.66 -5.88
C CYS A 240 -8.74 30.58 -5.47
N ILE A 241 -9.15 29.45 -4.90
CA ILE A 241 -10.11 29.47 -3.79
C ILE A 241 -9.59 28.51 -2.72
N THR A 242 -9.19 29.11 -1.61
CA THR A 242 -8.86 28.51 -0.32
C THR A 242 -10.12 27.93 0.32
N VAL A 243 -10.03 26.76 0.97
CA VAL A 243 -10.51 26.43 2.34
C VAL A 243 -10.25 24.94 2.60
N LEU A 244 -9.46 24.64 3.63
CA LEU A 244 -9.37 23.34 4.35
C LEU A 244 -10.44 23.35 5.47
N PRO A 245 -10.96 22.19 5.93
CA PRO A 245 -10.34 21.59 7.13
C PRO A 245 -10.41 20.05 7.28
N GLN A 246 -9.44 19.57 8.07
CA GLN A 246 -9.42 18.46 9.04
C GLN A 246 -10.26 17.17 8.88
N GLU A 247 -9.51 16.06 9.05
CA GLU A 247 -9.87 14.77 9.67
C GLU A 247 -10.98 13.90 9.08
N PHE A 248 -10.61 12.69 8.63
CA PHE A 248 -11.34 11.46 8.92
C PHE A 248 -10.37 10.26 8.85
N PHE A 249 -9.84 9.86 10.02
CA PHE A 249 -9.45 8.47 10.25
C PHE A 249 -10.67 7.75 10.83
N PRO A 250 -11.10 6.59 10.32
CA PRO A 250 -12.08 5.79 11.05
C PRO A 250 -11.43 5.23 12.33
N PRO A 251 -12.12 5.27 13.47
CA PRO A 251 -11.66 4.58 14.67
C PRO A 251 -11.83 3.07 14.47
N THR A 252 -10.73 2.32 14.56
CA THR A 252 -10.82 0.86 14.75
C THR A 252 -11.26 0.58 16.18
N TYR A 253 -12.57 0.44 16.40
CA TYR A 253 -13.12 -0.29 17.55
C TYR A 253 -13.58 -1.67 17.08
N GLY A 254 -13.01 -2.71 17.69
CA GLY A 254 -13.35 -4.10 17.39
C GLY A 254 -12.45 -5.12 18.10
N LEU A 255 -11.97 -4.81 19.30
CA LEU A 255 -11.42 -5.80 20.23
C LEU A 255 -12.44 -5.95 21.35
N GLY A 256 -13.40 -6.83 21.13
CA GLY A 256 -14.37 -7.26 22.13
C GLY A 256 -14.60 -8.76 21.96
N ASN A 257 -14.17 -9.53 22.95
CA ASN A 257 -14.53 -10.92 23.22
C ASN A 257 -13.89 -12.01 22.34
N PHE A 258 -12.62 -12.30 22.62
CA PHE A 258 -12.09 -13.66 22.43
C PHE A 258 -11.23 -14.08 23.63
N PHE A 259 -11.76 -13.98 24.84
CA PHE A 259 -11.32 -14.78 25.98
C PHE A 259 -12.49 -14.92 26.96
N ARG A 260 -13.18 -16.06 26.95
CA ARG A 260 -13.70 -16.65 28.18
C ARG A 260 -12.93 -17.95 28.43
N PRO A 261 -12.35 -18.14 29.62
CA PRO A 261 -11.79 -19.42 30.02
C PRO A 261 -12.92 -20.44 30.27
N LEU A 262 -12.54 -21.72 30.27
CA LEU A 262 -13.36 -22.89 30.62
C LEU A 262 -14.24 -22.65 31.84
#